data_AF-A0A813E984-F1
#
_entry.id   AF-A0A813E984-F1
#
_cell.length_a   1.000
_cell.length_b   1.000
_cell.length_c   1.000
_cell.angle_alpha   90.00
_cell.angle_beta   90.00
_cell.angle_gamma   90.00
#
_symmetry.space_group_name_H-M   'P 1'
#
loop_
_entity.id
_entity.type
_entity.pdbx_description
1 polymer ?
#
loop_
_entity_poly.entity_id
_entity_poly.type
_entity_poly.pdbx_seq_one_letter_code
_entity_poly.pdbx_strand_id
1 'polypeptide(L)'
;MDSEDVKAKLERYAEMERAGAGAYLKDALAVLLEVRPVDPLLFLLAYFRHAANPEDPAGLAWYLIKACPRSRPCFRDNLHTAYCSLQQTHGSVAAASRSADVGLEVVVCESVFKLLSSGLPTEVAQDLLSELQLSVGDKNVVQFLEFAVFVEACLLAGEALQAATRLFDACDVDGSGVVPCDQLLSRMDALRRAASRSLGEASDK
;
A
#
# COMPACT_ATOMS: atom_id res chain seq x y z
N MET A 1 -21.18 -44.77 2.82
CA MET A 1 -21.27 -43.35 2.43
C MET A 1 -22.30 -43.29 1.33
N ASP A 2 -23.36 -42.52 1.53
CA ASP A 2 -24.54 -42.54 0.65
C ASP A 2 -24.23 -41.90 -0.72
N SER A 3 -24.75 -42.46 -1.80
CA SER A 3 -24.46 -41.97 -3.16
C SER A 3 -24.94 -40.53 -3.37
N GLU A 4 -25.99 -40.12 -2.66
CA GLU A 4 -26.52 -38.76 -2.69
C GLU A 4 -25.61 -37.75 -1.97
N ASP A 5 -24.96 -38.13 -0.87
CA ASP A 5 -24.02 -37.27 -0.12
C ASP A 5 -22.78 -36.94 -0.96
N VAL A 6 -22.27 -37.91 -1.72
CA VAL A 6 -21.13 -37.69 -2.65
C VAL A 6 -21.51 -36.69 -3.73
N LYS A 7 -22.69 -36.82 -4.33
CA LYS A 7 -23.18 -35.91 -5.38
C LYS A 7 -23.36 -34.48 -4.86
N ALA A 8 -23.97 -34.33 -3.68
CA ALA A 8 -24.16 -33.03 -3.05
C ALA A 8 -22.82 -32.32 -2.73
N LYS A 9 -21.80 -33.07 -2.29
CA LYS A 9 -20.45 -32.51 -2.07
C LYS A 9 -19.82 -32.03 -3.38
N LEU A 10 -19.89 -32.84 -4.44
CA LEU A 10 -19.34 -32.47 -5.75
C LEU A 10 -20.01 -31.23 -6.34
N GLU A 11 -21.32 -31.08 -6.17
CA GLU A 11 -22.06 -29.90 -6.62
C GLU A 11 -21.62 -28.63 -5.88
N ARG A 12 -21.45 -28.71 -4.55
CA ARG A 12 -20.89 -27.59 -3.76
C ARG A 12 -19.47 -27.23 -4.17
N TYR A 13 -18.61 -28.20 -4.46
CA TYR A 13 -17.27 -27.94 -4.97
C TYR A 13 -17.32 -27.25 -6.34
N ALA A 14 -18.19 -27.69 -7.24
CA ALA A 14 -18.38 -27.07 -8.55
C ALA A 14 -18.92 -25.63 -8.44
N GLU A 15 -19.81 -25.35 -7.48
CA GLU A 15 -20.26 -23.99 -7.19
C GLU A 15 -19.14 -23.09 -6.69
N MET A 16 -18.31 -23.60 -5.77
CA MET A 16 -17.15 -22.87 -5.24
C MET A 16 -16.13 -22.52 -6.34
N GLU A 17 -15.84 -23.46 -7.24
CA GLU A 17 -14.97 -23.23 -8.40
C GLU A 17 -15.58 -22.22 -9.37
N ARG A 18 -16.90 -22.32 -9.64
CA ARG A 18 -17.61 -21.38 -10.52
C ARG A 18 -17.65 -19.96 -9.94
N ALA A 19 -17.70 -19.84 -8.62
CA ALA A 19 -17.62 -18.56 -7.92
C ALA A 19 -16.18 -17.99 -7.86
N GLY A 20 -15.17 -18.72 -8.33
CA GLY A 20 -13.77 -18.29 -8.30
C GLY A 20 -13.15 -18.25 -6.90
N ALA A 21 -13.84 -18.78 -5.88
CA ALA A 21 -13.38 -18.72 -4.48
C ALA A 21 -12.01 -19.39 -4.29
N GLY A 22 -11.72 -20.44 -5.06
CA GLY A 22 -10.42 -21.11 -5.06
C GLY A 22 -9.28 -20.21 -5.52
N ALA A 23 -9.50 -19.30 -6.48
CA ALA A 23 -8.49 -18.37 -6.96
C ALA A 23 -8.16 -17.31 -5.88
N TYR A 24 -9.19 -16.71 -5.28
CA TYR A 24 -9.03 -15.76 -4.19
C TYR A 24 -8.35 -16.39 -2.96
N LEU A 25 -8.70 -17.64 -2.61
CA LEU A 25 -8.07 -18.31 -1.49
C LEU A 25 -6.58 -18.60 -1.75
N LYS A 26 -6.23 -19.01 -2.98
CA LYS A 26 -4.83 -19.23 -3.37
C LYS A 26 -4.03 -17.93 -3.32
N ASP A 27 -4.59 -16.84 -3.84
CA ASP A 27 -3.93 -15.52 -3.81
C ASP A 27 -3.79 -15.01 -2.37
N ALA A 28 -4.85 -15.05 -1.58
CA ALA A 28 -4.83 -14.66 -0.17
C ALA A 28 -3.76 -15.43 0.63
N LEU A 29 -3.63 -16.74 0.40
CA LEU A 29 -2.62 -17.58 1.04
C LEU A 29 -1.21 -17.26 0.55
N ALA A 30 -1.03 -16.98 -0.75
CA ALA A 30 0.27 -16.56 -1.29
C ALA A 30 0.73 -15.26 -0.61
N VAL A 31 -0.12 -14.22 -0.61
CA VAL A 31 0.19 -12.94 0.04
C VAL A 31 0.39 -13.12 1.54
N LEU A 32 -0.41 -13.95 2.22
CA LEU A 32 -0.25 -14.24 3.65
C LEU A 32 1.13 -14.85 3.97
N LEU A 33 1.58 -15.81 3.16
CA LEU A 33 2.86 -16.50 3.36
C LEU A 33 4.06 -15.61 3.04
N GLU A 34 3.90 -14.67 2.11
CA GLU A 34 4.90 -13.68 1.76
C GLU A 34 4.98 -12.55 2.79
N VAL A 35 3.84 -12.03 3.24
CA VAL A 35 3.73 -10.91 4.18
C VAL A 35 3.93 -11.36 5.63
N ARG A 36 3.58 -12.60 6.00
CA ARG A 36 3.72 -13.12 7.38
C ARG A 36 3.30 -12.10 8.45
N PRO A 37 2.06 -11.59 8.39
CA PRO A 37 1.58 -10.58 9.33
C PRO A 37 1.57 -11.15 10.76
N VAL A 38 1.61 -10.27 11.75
CA VAL A 38 1.53 -10.64 13.17
C VAL A 38 0.18 -11.32 13.48
N ASP A 39 -0.90 -10.85 12.85
CA ASP A 39 -2.23 -11.45 12.95
C ASP A 39 -2.70 -11.95 11.57
N PRO A 40 -2.55 -13.26 11.27
CA PRO A 40 -2.91 -13.84 9.98
C PRO A 40 -4.42 -13.87 9.73
N LEU A 41 -5.25 -13.94 10.78
CA LEU A 41 -6.71 -14.01 10.61
C LEU A 41 -7.28 -12.63 10.30
N LEU A 42 -6.83 -11.60 11.00
CA LEU A 42 -7.21 -10.22 10.71
C LEU A 42 -6.74 -9.80 9.31
N PHE A 43 -5.56 -10.26 8.90
CA PHE A 43 -5.06 -10.07 7.54
C PHE A 43 -6.02 -10.69 6.51
N LEU A 44 -6.34 -11.99 6.63
CA LEU A 44 -7.24 -12.65 5.68
C LEU A 44 -8.62 -11.99 5.63
N LEU A 45 -9.16 -11.59 6.78
CA LEU A 45 -10.43 -10.87 6.86
C LEU A 45 -10.38 -9.55 6.06
N ALA A 46 -9.32 -8.77 6.25
CA ALA A 46 -9.15 -7.51 5.53
C ALA A 46 -8.93 -7.73 4.03
N TYR A 47 -8.10 -8.71 3.65
CA TYR A 47 -7.89 -9.09 2.25
C TYR A 47 -9.22 -9.45 1.58
N PHE A 48 -10.00 -10.38 2.15
CA PHE A 48 -11.27 -10.81 1.55
C PHE A 48 -12.31 -9.70 1.52
N ARG A 49 -12.31 -8.79 2.50
CA ARG A 49 -13.19 -7.61 2.47
C ARG A 49 -12.96 -6.74 1.24
N HIS A 50 -11.71 -6.58 0.81
CA HIS A 50 -11.38 -5.83 -0.40
C HIS A 50 -11.50 -6.67 -1.66
N ALA A 51 -11.01 -7.91 -1.66
CA ALA A 51 -11.03 -8.78 -2.83
C ALA A 51 -12.44 -9.22 -3.24
N ALA A 52 -13.38 -9.31 -2.30
CA ALA A 52 -14.77 -9.62 -2.59
C ALA A 52 -15.57 -8.42 -3.14
N ASN A 53 -14.98 -7.21 -3.15
CA ASN A 53 -15.62 -6.02 -3.71
C ASN A 53 -15.01 -5.66 -5.07
N PRO A 54 -15.52 -6.21 -6.19
CA PRO A 54 -14.99 -5.92 -7.52
C PRO A 54 -15.19 -4.45 -7.95
N GLU A 55 -16.06 -3.71 -7.26
CA GLU A 55 -16.29 -2.28 -7.52
C GLU A 55 -15.20 -1.39 -6.90
N ASP A 56 -14.31 -1.95 -6.06
CA ASP A 56 -13.26 -1.21 -5.35
C ASP A 56 -11.86 -1.84 -5.53
N PRO A 57 -11.34 -1.88 -6.78
CA PRO A 57 -9.97 -2.36 -7.03
C PRO A 57 -8.91 -1.46 -6.38
N ALA A 58 -9.23 -0.18 -6.17
CA ALA A 58 -8.36 0.76 -5.50
C ALA A 58 -8.16 0.40 -4.03
N GLY A 59 -9.23 -0.01 -3.34
CA GLY A 59 -9.16 -0.52 -1.97
C GLY A 59 -8.31 -1.78 -1.85
N LEU A 60 -8.43 -2.72 -2.79
CA LEU A 60 -7.57 -3.91 -2.80
C LEU A 60 -6.10 -3.56 -3.06
N ALA A 61 -5.82 -2.72 -4.05
CA ALA A 61 -4.47 -2.27 -4.35
C ALA A 61 -3.84 -1.54 -3.16
N TRP A 62 -4.57 -0.61 -2.54
CA TRP A 62 -4.16 0.08 -1.32
C TRP A 62 -3.84 -0.91 -0.19
N TYR A 63 -4.70 -1.91 0.01
CA TYR A 63 -4.49 -2.92 1.04
C TYR A 63 -3.22 -3.74 0.80
N LEU A 64 -3.01 -4.23 -0.42
CA LEU A 64 -1.81 -5.00 -0.79
C LEU A 64 -0.51 -4.22 -0.57
N ILE A 65 -0.54 -2.91 -0.87
CA ILE A 65 0.58 -1.99 -0.63
C ILE A 65 0.82 -1.80 0.86
N LYS A 66 -0.22 -1.56 1.65
CA LYS A 66 -0.10 -1.28 3.10
C LYS A 66 0.16 -2.53 3.94
N ALA A 67 -0.22 -3.70 3.45
CA ALA A 67 -0.01 -4.99 4.09
C ALA A 67 1.47 -5.34 4.28
N CYS A 68 2.35 -4.89 3.38
CA CYS A 68 3.76 -5.26 3.39
C CYS A 68 4.65 -4.02 3.66
N PRO A 69 5.47 -4.04 4.72
CA PRO A 69 6.48 -2.99 4.92
C PRO A 69 7.42 -2.86 3.72
N ARG A 70 7.71 -1.61 3.31
CA ARG A 70 8.66 -1.26 2.23
C ARG A 70 10.04 -1.90 2.35
N SER A 71 10.48 -2.18 3.57
CA SER A 71 11.78 -2.81 3.86
C SER A 71 11.85 -4.29 3.47
N ARG A 72 10.72 -4.92 3.13
CA ARG A 72 10.68 -6.35 2.80
C ARG A 72 10.86 -6.61 1.31
N PRO A 73 11.55 -7.70 0.93
CA PRO A 73 11.75 -8.04 -0.47
C PRO A 73 10.45 -8.23 -1.27
N CYS A 74 9.42 -8.82 -0.66
CA CYS A 74 8.12 -9.06 -1.29
C CYS A 74 7.27 -7.79 -1.49
N PHE A 75 7.72 -6.62 -1.02
CA PHE A 75 6.99 -5.37 -1.24
C PHE A 75 6.83 -5.07 -2.73
N ARG A 76 7.86 -5.33 -3.54
CA ARG A 76 7.81 -5.11 -4.99
C ARG A 76 6.82 -6.06 -5.69
N ASP A 77 6.74 -7.30 -5.23
CA ASP A 77 5.79 -8.28 -5.75
C ASP A 77 4.35 -7.86 -5.40
N ASN A 78 4.11 -7.41 -4.17
CA ASN A 78 2.84 -6.81 -3.77
C ASN A 78 2.46 -5.57 -4.59
N LEU A 79 3.43 -4.70 -4.89
CA LEU A 79 3.20 -3.54 -5.76
C LEU A 79 2.78 -3.97 -7.17
N HIS A 80 3.43 -5.01 -7.71
CA HIS A 80 3.08 -5.55 -9.01
C HIS A 80 1.67 -6.17 -9.00
N THR A 81 1.33 -6.94 -7.98
CA THR A 81 -0.02 -7.49 -7.81
C THR A 81 -1.08 -6.39 -7.71
N ALA A 82 -0.81 -5.33 -6.94
CA ALA A 82 -1.67 -4.15 -6.84
C ALA A 82 -1.84 -3.44 -8.18
N TYR A 83 -0.77 -3.30 -8.97
CA TYR A 83 -0.82 -2.73 -10.32
C TYR A 83 -1.70 -3.59 -11.25
N CYS A 84 -1.49 -4.90 -11.25
CA CYS A 84 -2.28 -5.84 -12.05
C CYS A 84 -3.76 -5.86 -11.65
N SER A 85 -4.10 -5.75 -10.36
CA SER A 85 -5.51 -5.72 -9.93
C SER A 85 -6.25 -4.49 -10.45
N LEU A 86 -5.55 -3.35 -10.57
CA LEU A 86 -6.11 -2.13 -11.16
C LEU A 86 -6.34 -2.28 -12.68
N GLN A 87 -5.42 -2.94 -13.39
CA GLN A 87 -5.54 -3.17 -14.84
C GLN A 87 -6.75 -4.04 -15.19
N GLN A 88 -7.03 -5.07 -14.39
CA GLN A 88 -8.11 -6.03 -14.64
C GLN A 88 -9.51 -5.41 -14.58
N THR A 89 -9.68 -4.28 -13.89
CA THR A 89 -11.00 -3.66 -13.69
C THR A 89 -11.38 -2.68 -14.80
N HIS A 90 -10.38 -2.03 -15.42
CA HIS A 90 -10.60 -1.06 -16.50
C HIS A 90 -10.41 -1.65 -17.92
N GLY A 91 -9.89 -2.88 -18.02
CA GLY A 91 -9.71 -3.60 -19.27
C GLY A 91 -10.82 -4.61 -19.56
N SER A 92 -11.65 -4.29 -20.54
CA SER A 92 -12.53 -5.21 -21.27
C SER A 92 -12.01 -6.66 -21.33
N VAL A 93 -12.94 -7.63 -21.17
CA VAL A 93 -12.78 -9.09 -21.33
C VAL A 93 -12.12 -9.51 -22.67
N ALA A 94 -11.82 -8.55 -23.57
CA ALA A 94 -11.21 -8.75 -24.87
C ALA A 94 -9.71 -8.38 -24.94
N ALA A 95 -8.86 -8.79 -24.00
CA ALA A 95 -7.41 -8.85 -24.25
C ALA A 95 -6.66 -9.79 -23.31
N ALA A 96 -6.87 -11.11 -23.47
CA ALA A 96 -5.86 -12.11 -23.11
C ALA A 96 -4.62 -12.07 -24.02
N SER A 97 -4.38 -10.92 -24.68
CA SER A 97 -3.17 -10.63 -25.45
C SER A 97 -2.15 -10.04 -24.49
N ARG A 98 -1.11 -10.82 -24.25
CA ARG A 98 0.03 -10.61 -23.35
C ARG A 98 0.94 -9.44 -23.77
N SER A 99 0.39 -8.30 -24.17
CA SER A 99 1.18 -7.09 -24.39
C SER A 99 1.40 -6.42 -23.04
N ALA A 100 2.59 -6.61 -22.47
CA ALA A 100 3.06 -6.02 -21.21
C ALA A 100 3.19 -4.47 -21.22
N ASP A 101 2.48 -3.81 -22.13
CA ASP A 101 2.66 -2.39 -22.48
C ASP A 101 1.39 -1.55 -22.26
N VAL A 102 0.29 -2.18 -21.79
CA VAL A 102 -0.95 -1.46 -21.47
C VAL A 102 -0.79 -0.82 -20.08
N GLY A 103 -0.60 0.50 -20.03
CA GLY A 103 -0.54 1.27 -18.79
C GLY A 103 -1.90 1.38 -18.07
N LEU A 104 -1.89 1.94 -16.86
CA LEU A 104 -3.11 2.29 -16.11
C LEU A 104 -3.58 3.69 -16.47
N GLU A 105 -4.87 3.90 -16.70
CA GLU A 105 -5.41 5.26 -16.82
C GLU A 105 -5.15 6.07 -15.53
N VAL A 106 -4.75 7.34 -15.68
CA VAL A 106 -4.40 8.21 -14.54
C VAL A 106 -5.52 8.26 -13.49
N VAL A 107 -6.78 8.33 -13.92
CA VAL A 107 -7.97 8.41 -13.04
C VAL A 107 -8.08 7.18 -12.12
N VAL A 108 -7.64 6.00 -12.57
CA VAL A 108 -7.63 4.76 -11.79
C VAL A 108 -6.59 4.85 -10.68
N CYS A 109 -5.38 5.30 -11.05
CA CYS A 109 -4.28 5.50 -10.12
C CYS A 109 -4.60 6.58 -9.07
N GLU A 110 -5.29 7.65 -9.45
CA GLU A 110 -5.67 8.73 -8.54
C GLU A 110 -6.43 8.22 -7.30
N SER A 111 -7.30 7.21 -7.48
CA SER A 111 -8.08 6.66 -6.36
C SER A 111 -7.19 5.98 -5.34
N VAL A 112 -6.19 5.20 -5.78
CA VAL A 112 -5.21 4.57 -4.89
C VAL A 112 -4.32 5.60 -4.22
N PHE A 113 -3.86 6.62 -4.97
CA PHE A 113 -3.01 7.66 -4.42
C PHE A 113 -3.75 8.53 -3.41
N LYS A 114 -5.03 8.84 -3.62
CA LYS A 114 -5.88 9.49 -2.61
C LYS A 114 -5.98 8.66 -1.32
N LEU A 115 -6.13 7.34 -1.43
CA LEU A 115 -6.14 6.45 -0.25
C LEU A 115 -4.79 6.42 0.47
N LEU A 116 -3.68 6.35 -0.27
CA LEU A 116 -2.33 6.36 0.31
C LEU A 116 -1.99 7.69 0.97
N SER A 117 -2.47 8.80 0.41
CA SER A 117 -2.22 10.17 0.87
C SER A 117 -3.26 10.69 1.86
N SER A 118 -4.23 9.88 2.28
CA SER A 118 -5.35 10.29 3.15
C SER A 118 -4.92 10.82 4.54
N GLY A 119 -3.70 10.51 4.99
CA GLY A 119 -3.13 11.03 6.23
C GLY A 119 -2.22 12.25 6.06
N LEU A 120 -2.04 12.75 4.84
CA LEU A 120 -1.17 13.90 4.54
C LEU A 120 -1.96 15.21 4.58
N PRO A 121 -1.31 16.37 4.80
CA PRO A 121 -1.90 17.66 4.53
C PRO A 121 -2.39 17.75 3.09
N THR A 122 -3.53 18.39 2.88
CA THR A 122 -4.20 18.48 1.57
C THR A 122 -3.26 19.05 0.50
N GLU A 123 -2.47 20.05 0.85
CA GLU A 123 -1.51 20.72 -0.04
C GLU A 123 -0.45 19.72 -0.53
N VAL A 124 0.12 18.92 0.39
CA VAL A 124 1.13 17.90 0.05
C VAL A 124 0.52 16.79 -0.81
N ALA A 125 -0.70 16.35 -0.49
CA ALA A 125 -1.39 15.34 -1.28
C ALA A 125 -1.71 15.84 -2.70
N GLN A 126 -2.10 17.11 -2.84
CA GLN A 126 -2.35 17.75 -4.13
C GLN A 126 -1.07 17.91 -4.95
N ASP A 127 0.02 18.36 -4.33
CA ASP A 127 1.32 18.51 -5.00
C ASP A 127 1.82 17.17 -5.54
N LEU A 128 1.71 16.09 -4.76
CA LEU A 128 2.07 14.73 -5.20
C LEU A 128 1.22 14.26 -6.40
N LEU A 129 -0.09 14.55 -6.39
CA LEU A 129 -0.99 14.19 -7.49
C LEU A 129 -0.71 15.05 -8.75
N SER A 130 -0.38 16.32 -8.59
CA SER A 130 0.02 17.18 -9.70
C SER A 130 1.33 16.71 -10.34
N GLU A 131 2.29 16.26 -9.55
CA GLU A 131 3.55 15.70 -10.07
C GLU A 131 3.31 14.44 -10.91
N LEU A 132 2.33 13.60 -10.55
CA LEU A 132 1.90 12.46 -11.37
C LEU A 132 1.39 12.91 -12.73
N GLN A 133 0.48 13.89 -12.73
CA GLN A 133 -0.10 14.40 -13.98
C GLN A 133 0.98 14.99 -14.89
N LEU A 134 1.96 15.69 -14.31
CA LEU A 134 3.12 16.22 -15.04
C LEU A 134 4.03 15.11 -15.58
N SER A 135 4.31 14.07 -14.79
CA SER A 135 5.16 12.94 -15.19
C SER A 135 4.55 12.13 -16.34
N VAL A 136 3.22 12.01 -16.36
CA VAL A 136 2.50 11.23 -17.40
C VAL A 136 2.36 12.04 -18.69
N GLY A 137 2.23 13.37 -18.58
CA GLY A 137 2.05 14.28 -19.72
C GLY A 137 0.85 13.86 -20.59
N ASP A 138 1.03 13.90 -21.91
CA ASP A 138 -0.06 13.61 -22.87
C ASP A 138 -0.44 12.13 -22.96
N LYS A 139 0.31 11.22 -22.33
CA LYS A 139 0.08 9.77 -22.46
C LYS A 139 -1.21 9.33 -21.78
N ASN A 140 -1.66 10.04 -20.74
CA ASN A 140 -2.78 9.68 -19.87
C ASN A 140 -2.76 8.23 -19.33
N VAL A 141 -1.60 7.55 -19.41
CA VAL A 141 -1.39 6.21 -18.90
C VAL A 141 -0.14 6.16 -18.04
N VAL A 142 -0.25 5.45 -16.92
CA VAL A 142 0.79 5.26 -15.90
C VAL A 142 1.34 3.85 -16.07
N GLN A 143 2.62 3.75 -16.40
CA GLN A 143 3.34 2.48 -16.47
C GLN A 143 3.71 1.97 -15.07
N PHE A 144 4.04 0.68 -14.96
CA PHE A 144 4.36 0.07 -13.67
C PHE A 144 5.48 0.80 -12.90
N LEU A 145 6.55 1.22 -13.60
CA LEU A 145 7.65 1.94 -12.94
C LEU A 145 7.21 3.30 -12.41
N GLU A 146 6.39 4.04 -13.15
CA GLU A 146 5.83 5.32 -12.72
C GLU A 146 4.91 5.09 -11.51
N PHE A 147 4.00 4.10 -11.59
CA PHE A 147 3.14 3.70 -10.49
C PHE A 147 3.94 3.38 -9.21
N ALA A 148 4.98 2.56 -9.33
CA ALA A 148 5.83 2.18 -8.20
C ALA A 148 6.52 3.40 -7.56
N VAL A 149 7.09 4.30 -8.37
CA VAL A 149 7.71 5.54 -7.88
C VAL A 149 6.70 6.42 -7.15
N PHE A 150 5.48 6.58 -7.67
CA PHE A 150 4.44 7.37 -7.01
C PHE A 150 3.94 6.75 -5.71
N VAL A 151 3.77 5.42 -5.67
CA VAL A 151 3.44 4.74 -4.41
C VAL A 151 4.54 4.96 -3.39
N GLU A 152 5.81 4.82 -3.78
CA GLU A 152 6.94 5.07 -2.89
C GLU A 152 6.98 6.51 -2.38
N ALA A 153 6.73 7.50 -3.25
CA ALA A 153 6.66 8.91 -2.86
C ALA A 153 5.57 9.16 -1.82
N CYS A 154 4.36 8.61 -2.02
CA CYS A 154 3.26 8.74 -1.05
C CYS A 154 3.61 8.13 0.32
N LEU A 155 4.23 6.94 0.31
CA LEU A 155 4.63 6.26 1.55
C LEU A 155 5.75 7.03 2.27
N LEU A 156 6.76 7.51 1.55
CA LEU A 156 7.85 8.33 2.08
C LEU A 156 7.35 9.64 2.67
N ALA A 157 6.41 10.32 2.00
CA ALA A 157 5.78 11.53 2.52
C ALA A 157 5.06 11.24 3.85
N GLY A 158 4.35 10.12 3.94
CA GLY A 158 3.69 9.69 5.19
C GLY A 158 4.68 9.40 6.31
N GLU A 159 5.77 8.70 6.02
CA GLU A 159 6.85 8.42 6.97
C GLU A 159 7.53 9.71 7.46
N ALA A 160 7.80 10.65 6.55
CA ALA A 160 8.39 11.94 6.84
C ALA A 160 7.46 12.79 7.71
N LEU A 161 6.17 12.83 7.41
CA LEU A 161 5.19 13.53 8.24
C LEU A 161 5.12 12.93 9.64
N GLN A 162 5.05 11.59 9.76
CA GLN A 162 5.05 10.94 11.07
C GLN A 162 6.32 11.24 11.87
N ALA A 163 7.48 11.28 11.21
CA ALA A 163 8.73 11.67 11.84
C ALA A 163 8.71 13.14 12.30
N ALA A 164 8.19 14.05 11.48
CA ALA A 164 8.02 15.46 11.82
C ALA A 164 7.06 15.64 13.00
N THR A 165 5.93 14.94 13.04
CA THR A 165 4.99 14.95 14.17
C THR A 165 5.66 14.48 15.45
N ARG A 166 6.37 13.35 15.44
CA ARG A 166 7.11 12.88 16.64
C ARG A 166 8.15 13.88 17.12
N LEU A 167 8.85 14.54 16.19
CA LEU A 167 9.81 15.59 16.54
C LEU A 167 9.12 16.80 17.17
N PHE A 168 7.99 17.21 16.58
CA PHE A 168 7.17 18.30 17.08
C PHE A 168 6.67 18.01 18.50
N ASP A 169 6.04 16.84 18.72
CA ASP A 169 5.53 16.41 20.02
C ASP A 169 6.64 16.34 21.09
N ALA A 170 7.87 15.99 20.69
CA ALA A 170 9.02 15.98 21.60
C ALA A 170 9.51 17.39 21.96
N CYS A 171 9.18 18.40 21.16
CA CYS A 171 9.54 19.80 21.41
C CYS A 171 8.40 20.59 22.08
N ASP A 172 7.15 20.25 21.81
CA ASP A 172 5.93 20.86 22.37
C ASP A 172 5.61 20.31 23.77
N VAL A 173 6.53 20.53 24.71
CA VAL A 173 6.47 19.91 26.05
C VAL A 173 5.24 20.36 26.85
N ASP A 174 4.72 21.56 26.59
CA ASP A 174 3.53 22.09 27.22
C ASP A 174 2.22 21.74 26.48
N GLY A 175 2.31 21.07 25.33
CA GLY A 175 1.17 20.70 24.51
C GLY A 175 0.40 21.92 23.97
N SER A 176 1.08 23.05 23.80
CA SER A 176 0.47 24.30 23.34
C SER A 176 0.09 24.25 21.86
N GLY A 177 0.62 23.29 21.11
CA GLY A 177 0.52 23.24 19.65
C GLY A 177 1.42 24.26 18.96
N VAL A 178 2.32 24.94 19.67
CA VAL A 178 3.23 25.95 19.13
C VAL A 178 4.62 25.80 19.74
N VAL A 179 5.62 25.52 18.91
CA VAL A 179 7.02 25.45 19.34
C VAL A 179 7.77 26.69 18.86
N PRO A 180 8.26 27.56 19.76
CA PRO A 180 9.14 28.66 19.39
C PRO A 180 10.41 28.16 18.69
N CYS A 181 10.84 28.86 17.64
CA CYS A 181 11.93 28.41 16.77
C CYS A 181 13.26 28.19 17.53
N ASP A 182 13.55 29.05 18.51
CA ASP A 182 14.70 28.94 19.40
C ASP A 182 14.67 27.66 20.25
N GLN A 183 13.49 27.28 20.75
CA GLN A 183 13.30 26.04 21.50
C GLN A 183 13.45 24.81 20.59
N LEU A 184 12.88 24.85 19.38
CA LEU A 184 13.03 23.78 18.39
C LEU A 184 14.52 23.54 18.06
N LEU A 185 15.26 24.59 17.72
CA LEU A 185 16.68 24.50 17.38
C LEU A 185 17.51 23.96 18.55
N SER A 186 17.28 24.48 19.76
CA SER A 186 17.97 24.01 20.98
C SER A 186 17.71 22.52 21.25
N ARG A 187 16.48 22.05 21.04
CA ARG A 187 16.10 20.64 21.20
C ARG A 187 16.70 19.75 20.11
N MET A 188 16.68 20.19 18.86
CA MET A 188 17.33 19.45 17.76
C MET A 188 18.84 19.27 18.02
N ASP A 189 19.53 20.31 18.49
CA ASP A 189 20.95 20.22 18.85
C ASP A 189 21.20 19.29 20.05
N ALA A 190 20.28 19.25 21.02
CA ALA A 190 20.36 18.30 22.13
C ALA A 190 20.18 16.84 21.67
N LEU A 191 19.19 16.59 20.79
CA LEU A 191 18.93 15.27 20.21
C LEU A 191 20.10 14.80 19.34
N ARG A 192 20.67 15.67 18.51
CA ARG A 192 21.85 15.38 17.68
C ARG A 192 23.04 14.96 18.54
N ARG A 193 23.29 15.67 19.66
CA ARG A 193 24.35 15.33 20.62
C ARG A 193 24.08 14.02 21.39
N ALA A 194 22.82 13.68 21.64
CA ALA A 194 22.46 12.41 22.27
C ALA A 194 22.68 11.23 21.31
N ALA A 195 22.25 11.36 20.05
CA ALA A 195 22.44 10.34 19.02
C ALA A 195 23.93 10.02 18.80
N SER A 196 24.80 11.04 18.69
CA SER A 196 26.24 10.83 18.53
C SER A 196 26.90 10.09 19.69
N ARG A 197 26.37 10.21 20.92
CA ARG A 197 26.88 9.48 22.10
C ARG A 197 26.49 8.00 22.07
N SER A 198 25.24 7.70 21.69
CA SER A 198 24.75 6.32 21.59
C SER A 198 25.46 5.47 20.53
N LEU A 199 25.96 6.10 19.45
CA LEU A 199 26.72 5.43 18.40
C LEU A 199 28.18 5.14 18.81
N GLY A 200 28.77 5.95 19.68
CA GLY A 200 30.12 5.72 20.21
C GLY A 200 30.20 4.53 21.16
N GLU A 201 29.20 4.37 22.04
CA GLU A 201 29.16 3.27 23.02
C GLU A 201 28.87 1.89 22.40
N ALA A 202 28.27 1.85 21.20
CA ALA A 202 28.01 0.61 20.47
C ALA A 202 29.25 0.07 19.73
N SER A 203 30.30 0.88 19.57
CA SER A 203 31.53 0.49 18.86
C SER A 203 32.64 -0.03 19.79
N ASP A 204 32.48 0.10 21.11
CA ASP A 204 33.42 -0.37 22.15
C ASP A 204 33.02 -1.73 22.76
N LYS A 205 32.02 -2.41 22.18
CA LYS A 205 31.59 -3.77 22.56
C LYS A 205 31.73 -4.73 21.39
#